data_AF-A0A1Q8EVN2-F1
#
_entry.id   AF-A0A1Q8EVN2-F1
#
_cell.length_a   1.000
_cell.length_b   1.000
_cell.length_c   1.000
_cell.angle_alpha   90.00
_cell.angle_beta   90.00
_cell.angle_gamma   90.00
#
_symmetry.space_group_name_H-M   'P 1'
#
loop_
_entity.id
_entity.type
_entity.pdbx_description
1 polymer ?
#
loop_
_entity_poly.entity_id
_entity_poly.type
_entity_poly.pdbx_seq_one_letter_code
_entity_poly.pdbx_strand_id
1 'polypeptide(L)'
;MIPKEARIDVALEKYLAATPSLREEISALSPQEQKQQAQWAFEDEAESRDIEPWELVLELVAESPEELKAMRLEVHQEVAEALGMDLQDYLELNEIDD
;
A
#
# COMPACT_ATOMS: atom_id res chain seq x y z
N MET A 1 -8.60 13.27 0.77
CA MET A 1 -7.45 12.40 0.44
C MET A 1 -6.52 12.31 1.64
N ILE A 2 -6.17 11.10 2.07
CA ILE A 2 -5.25 10.86 3.19
C ILE A 2 -3.82 11.26 2.76
N PRO A 3 -3.06 12.01 3.58
CA PRO A 3 -1.67 12.34 3.29
C PRO A 3 -0.83 11.08 3.06
N LYS A 4 0.07 11.07 2.05
CA LYS A 4 0.87 9.90 1.67
C LYS A 4 1.58 9.25 2.85
N GLU A 5 2.21 10.07 3.68
CA GLU A 5 2.94 9.67 4.89
C GLU A 5 2.05 8.94 5.91
N ALA A 6 0.74 9.21 5.91
CA ALA A 6 -0.24 8.57 6.80
C ALA A 6 -0.95 7.37 6.17
N ARG A 7 -0.83 7.15 4.85
CA ARG A 7 -1.54 6.07 4.14
C ARG A 7 -1.13 4.70 4.69
N ILE A 8 0.15 4.49 4.99
CA ILE A 8 0.65 3.21 5.55
C ILE A 8 0.07 2.92 6.94
N ASP A 9 0.02 3.90 7.83
CA ASP A 9 -0.53 3.70 9.18
C ASP A 9 -2.03 3.39 9.09
N VAL A 10 -2.79 4.10 8.24
CA VAL A 10 -4.22 3.81 8.02
C VAL A 10 -4.44 2.43 7.39
N ALA A 11 -3.60 2.05 6.42
CA ALA A 11 -3.68 0.74 5.78
C ALA A 11 -3.41 -0.39 6.78
N LEU A 12 -2.39 -0.26 7.64
CA LEU A 12 -2.09 -1.22 8.70
C LEU A 12 -3.23 -1.34 9.71
N GLU A 13 -3.86 -0.22 10.09
CA GLU A 13 -5.04 -0.24 10.97
C GLU A 13 -6.22 -0.98 10.32
N LYS A 14 -6.51 -0.70 9.05
CA LYS A 14 -7.56 -1.39 8.28
C LYS A 14 -7.26 -2.87 8.12
N TYR A 15 -6.00 -3.23 7.84
CA TYR A 15 -5.54 -4.60 7.72
C TYR A 15 -5.71 -5.36 9.04
N LEU A 16 -5.26 -4.80 10.17
CA LEU A 16 -5.45 -5.40 11.49
C LEU A 16 -6.92 -5.51 11.90
N ALA A 17 -7.79 -4.61 11.41
CA ALA A 17 -9.23 -4.72 11.61
C ALA A 17 -9.86 -5.84 10.74
N ALA A 18 -9.30 -6.09 9.55
CA ALA A 18 -9.72 -7.15 8.64
C ALA A 18 -9.15 -8.55 8.99
N THR A 19 -8.09 -8.60 9.80
CA THR A 19 -7.40 -9.85 10.20
C THR A 19 -7.45 -10.05 11.73
N PRO A 20 -8.60 -10.44 12.32
CA PRO A 20 -8.74 -10.61 13.76
C PRO A 20 -7.78 -11.65 14.36
N SER A 21 -7.45 -12.72 13.61
CA SER A 21 -6.51 -13.76 14.04
C SER A 21 -5.12 -13.19 14.33
N LEU A 22 -4.57 -12.41 13.38
CA LEU A 22 -3.28 -11.74 13.55
C LEU A 22 -3.32 -10.79 14.75
N ARG A 23 -4.42 -10.04 14.92
CA ARG A 23 -4.59 -9.11 16.05
C ARG A 23 -4.54 -9.83 17.40
N GLU A 24 -5.17 -11.00 17.49
CA GLU A 24 -5.13 -11.84 18.69
C GLU A 24 -3.73 -12.40 18.94
N GLU A 25 -3.05 -12.88 17.89
CA GLU A 25 -1.68 -13.42 17.97
C GLU A 25 -0.67 -12.39 18.49
N ILE A 26 -0.74 -11.15 18.00
CA ILE A 26 0.20 -10.08 18.39
C ILE A 26 -0.23 -9.37 19.69
N SER A 27 -1.43 -9.64 20.21
CA SER A 27 -2.00 -8.91 21.36
C SER A 27 -1.14 -8.97 22.64
N ALA A 28 -0.35 -10.03 22.80
CA ALA A 28 0.54 -10.22 23.94
C ALA A 28 1.89 -9.49 23.80
N LEU A 29 2.20 -8.93 22.62
CA LEU A 29 3.45 -8.24 22.33
C LEU A 29 3.39 -6.77 22.74
N SER A 30 4.56 -6.11 22.83
CA SER A 30 4.61 -4.67 23.04
C SER A 30 4.06 -3.90 21.83
N PRO A 31 3.60 -2.63 21.99
CA PRO A 31 3.06 -1.87 20.86
C PRO A 31 4.02 -1.73 19.67
N GLN A 32 5.33 -1.66 19.93
CA GLN A 32 6.35 -1.60 18.89
C GLN A 32 6.45 -2.93 18.13
N GLU A 33 6.46 -4.05 18.84
CA GLU A 33 6.47 -5.38 18.25
C GLU A 33 5.18 -5.67 17.49
N GLN A 34 4.02 -5.24 18.00
CA GLN A 34 2.74 -5.34 17.29
C GLN A 34 2.78 -4.63 15.94
N LYS A 35 3.27 -3.38 15.91
CA LYS A 35 3.42 -2.64 14.65
C LYS A 35 4.36 -3.36 13.68
N GLN A 36 5.48 -3.89 14.18
CA GLN A 36 6.44 -4.61 13.34
C GLN A 36 5.85 -5.90 12.75
N GLN A 37 5.14 -6.68 13.56
CA GLN A 37 4.48 -7.91 13.12
C GLN A 37 3.36 -7.63 12.12
N ALA A 38 2.57 -6.57 12.38
CA ALA A 38 1.54 -6.12 11.45
C ALA A 38 2.14 -5.71 10.11
N GLN A 39 3.28 -5.01 10.12
CA GLN A 39 3.98 -4.61 8.91
C GLN A 39 4.51 -5.81 8.12
N TRP A 40 5.10 -6.81 8.79
CA TRP A 40 5.56 -8.03 8.11
C TRP A 40 4.41 -8.84 7.52
N ALA A 41 3.32 -9.02 8.27
CA ALA A 41 2.15 -9.72 7.75
C ALA A 41 1.51 -8.96 6.58
N PHE A 42 1.55 -7.64 6.60
CA PHE A 42 1.09 -6.80 5.50
C PHE A 42 1.96 -6.96 4.24
N GLU A 43 3.28 -7.01 4.40
CA GLU A 43 4.23 -7.25 3.30
C GLU A 43 4.04 -8.67 2.73
N ASP A 44 3.87 -9.68 3.58
CA ASP A 44 3.59 -11.08 3.19
C ASP A 44 2.25 -11.20 2.44
N GLU A 45 1.22 -10.48 2.87
CA GLU A 45 -0.06 -10.42 2.15
C GLU A 45 0.10 -9.84 0.74
N ALA A 46 0.86 -8.72 0.60
CA ALA A 46 1.13 -8.12 -0.69
C ALA A 46 1.89 -9.10 -1.62
N GLU A 47 2.94 -9.74 -1.09
CA GLU A 47 3.70 -10.76 -1.82
C GLU A 47 2.83 -11.95 -2.24
N SER A 48 1.94 -12.43 -1.36
CA SER A 48 1.03 -13.54 -1.66
C SER A 48 0.05 -13.23 -2.80
N ARG A 49 -0.21 -11.93 -3.02
CA ARG A 49 -1.07 -11.39 -4.08
C ARG A 49 -0.30 -10.96 -5.32
N ASP A 50 1.02 -11.13 -5.34
CA ASP A 50 1.92 -10.70 -6.42
C ASP A 50 1.81 -9.19 -6.70
N ILE A 51 1.60 -8.40 -5.65
CA ILE A 51 1.53 -6.93 -5.72
C ILE A 51 2.55 -6.30 -4.78
N GLU A 52 2.91 -5.05 -5.07
CA GLU A 52 3.78 -4.28 -4.21
C GLU A 52 3.07 -3.85 -2.91
N PRO A 53 3.77 -3.75 -1.75
CA PRO A 53 3.15 -3.30 -0.50
C PRO A 53 2.50 -1.92 -0.60
N TRP A 54 3.07 -1.01 -1.38
CA TRP A 54 2.47 0.31 -1.60
C TRP A 54 1.13 0.21 -2.33
N GLU A 55 0.95 -0.78 -3.20
CA GLU A 55 -0.30 -0.98 -3.93
C GLU A 55 -1.41 -1.49 -2.99
N LEU A 56 -1.07 -2.44 -2.12
CA LEU A 56 -1.97 -2.91 -1.06
C LEU A 56 -2.39 -1.75 -0.13
N VAL A 57 -1.48 -0.82 0.17
CA VAL A 57 -1.80 0.40 0.91
C VAL A 57 -2.89 1.18 0.17
N LEU A 58 -2.72 1.44 -1.13
CA LEU A 58 -3.70 2.21 -1.92
C LEU A 58 -5.07 1.52 -1.95
N GLU A 59 -5.12 0.21 -2.14
CA GLU A 59 -6.38 -0.54 -2.14
C GLU A 59 -7.13 -0.44 -0.82
N LEU A 60 -6.42 -0.46 0.30
CA LEU A 60 -7.03 -0.35 1.62
C LEU A 60 -7.45 1.08 1.95
N VAL A 61 -6.72 2.10 1.48
CA VAL A 61 -7.05 3.50 1.80
C VAL A 61 -8.06 4.11 0.84
N ALA A 62 -8.10 3.70 -0.42
CA ALA A 62 -9.02 4.23 -1.42
C ALA A 62 -10.48 3.92 -1.06
N GLU A 63 -11.36 4.89 -1.27
CA GLU A 63 -12.80 4.74 -1.02
C GLU A 63 -13.57 4.31 -2.27
N SER A 64 -12.97 4.46 -3.46
CA SER A 64 -13.53 3.99 -4.74
C SER A 64 -12.46 3.50 -5.73
N PRO A 65 -12.85 2.72 -6.75
CA PRO A 65 -11.94 2.31 -7.83
C PRO A 65 -11.33 3.49 -8.59
N GLU A 66 -12.08 4.58 -8.76
CA GLU A 66 -11.60 5.80 -9.41
C GLU A 66 -10.53 6.50 -8.56
N GLU A 67 -10.71 6.53 -7.23
CA GLU A 67 -9.71 7.08 -6.31
C GLU A 67 -8.44 6.21 -6.30
N LEU A 68 -8.59 4.88 -6.26
CA LEU A 68 -7.46 3.94 -6.36
C LEU A 68 -6.64 4.20 -7.63
N LYS A 69 -7.31 4.34 -8.77
CA LYS A 69 -6.66 4.61 -10.06
C LYS A 69 -5.89 5.93 -10.06
N ALA A 70 -6.51 7.00 -9.53
CA ALA A 70 -5.84 8.29 -9.41
C ALA A 70 -4.62 8.22 -8.48
N MET A 71 -4.71 7.48 -7.38
CA MET A 71 -3.60 7.30 -6.44
C MET A 71 -2.46 6.45 -7.02
N ARG A 72 -2.76 5.42 -7.82
CA ARG A 72 -1.74 4.63 -8.54
C ARG A 72 -0.99 5.50 -9.55
N LEU A 73 -1.72 6.28 -10.33
CA LEU A 73 -1.13 7.20 -11.31
C LEU A 73 -0.21 8.22 -10.63
N GLU A 74 -0.61 8.74 -9.46
CA GLU A 74 0.19 9.66 -8.65
C GLU A 74 1.53 9.03 -8.23
N VAL A 75 1.54 7.75 -7.83
CA VAL A 75 2.78 7.03 -7.48
C VAL A 75 3.68 6.85 -8.71
N HIS A 76 3.11 6.39 -9.84
CA HIS A 76 3.87 6.22 -11.08
C HIS A 76 4.44 7.53 -11.61
N GLN A 77 3.71 8.64 -11.45
CA GLN A 77 4.22 9.97 -11.76
C GLN A 77 5.45 10.33 -10.93
N GLU A 78 5.42 10.10 -9.62
CA GLU A 78 6.59 10.36 -8.77
C GLU A 78 7.80 9.50 -9.14
N VAL A 79 7.56 8.24 -9.52
CA VAL A 79 8.63 7.34 -9.99
C VAL A 79 9.21 7.83 -11.33
N ALA A 80 8.36 8.21 -12.28
CA ALA A 80 8.77 8.75 -13.57
C ALA A 80 9.60 10.04 -13.38
N GLU A 81 9.12 10.97 -12.54
CA GLU A 81 9.83 12.21 -12.20
C GLU A 81 11.18 11.94 -11.53
N ALA A 82 11.26 10.98 -10.61
CA ALA A 82 12.50 10.57 -9.96
C ALA A 82 13.50 9.94 -10.95
N LEU A 83 13.01 9.27 -11.99
CA LEU A 83 13.80 8.72 -13.09
C LEU A 83 14.14 9.77 -14.17
N GLY A 84 13.57 10.98 -14.09
CA GLY A 84 13.71 12.02 -15.12
C GLY A 84 13.05 11.63 -16.44
N MET A 85 12.00 10.81 -16.39
CA MET A 85 11.26 10.26 -17.52
C MET A 85 9.87 10.90 -17.61
N ASP A 86 9.31 10.99 -18.81
CA ASP A 86 7.90 11.35 -18.98
C ASP A 86 7.00 10.24 -18.41
N LEU A 87 5.87 10.62 -17.82
CA LEU A 87 4.92 9.65 -17.26
C LEU A 87 4.39 8.68 -18.31
N GLN A 88 4.08 9.17 -19.51
CA GLN A 88 3.58 8.33 -20.60
C GLN A 88 4.64 7.30 -21.02
N ASP A 89 5.88 7.75 -21.19
CA ASP A 89 7.02 6.87 -21.51
C ASP A 89 7.23 5.81 -20.41
N TYR A 90 7.08 6.20 -19.14
CA TYR A 90 7.20 5.28 -18.00
C TYR A 90 6.07 4.23 -17.99
N LEU A 91 4.82 4.63 -18.21
CA LEU A 91 3.68 3.71 -18.23
C LEU A 91 3.79 2.71 -19.39
N GLU A 92 4.18 3.18 -20.58
CA GLU A 92 4.42 2.32 -21.74
C GLU A 92 5.56 1.33 -21.50
N LEU A 93 6.64 1.76 -20.85
CA LEU A 93 7.79 0.91 -20.53
C LEU A 93 7.45 -0.20 -19.51
N ASN A 94 6.55 0.08 -18.57
CA ASN A 94 6.18 -0.84 -17.49
C ASN A 94 4.88 -1.63 -17.79
N GLU A 95 4.31 -1.49 -19.00
CA GLU A 95 3.06 -2.17 -19.41
C GLU A 95 1.88 -1.88 -18.45
N ILE A 96 1.80 -0.63 -17.95
CA ILE A 96 0.78 -0.20 -16.99
C ILE A 96 -0.38 0.44 -17.76
N ASP A 97 -1.54 -0.20 -17.70
CA ASP A 97 -2.77 0.32 -18.30
C ASP A 97 -3.26 1.59 -17.57
N ASP A 98 -3.63 2.60 -18.36
CA ASP A 98 -4.02 3.95 -17.95
C ASP A 98 -5.46 4.09 -17.48
#